data_AF-A0A2P5EPP9-F1
#
_entry.id   AF-A0A2P5EPP9-F1
#
_cell.length_a   1.000
_cell.length_b   1.000
_cell.length_c   1.000
_cell.angle_alpha   90.00
_cell.angle_beta   90.00
_cell.angle_gamma   90.00
#
_symmetry.space_group_name_H-M   'P 1'
#
loop_
_entity.id
_entity.type
_entity.pdbx_description
1 polymer ?
#
loop_
_entity_poly.entity_id
_entity_poly.type
_entity_poly.pdbx_seq_one_letter_code
_entity_poly.pdbx_strand_id
1 'polypeptide(L)'
;MMASTSRWSSSSAMEAETTQKVGLIKEIRSHEIALAELNALSSSRPVYHKNGNIYFRTTIQKATSSEQKLLDQAKSRLDKLNSNSA
;
A
#
# COMPACT_ATOMS: atom_id res chain seq x y z
N MET A 1 -42.23 12.04 21.34
CA MET A 1 -41.33 10.94 20.94
C MET A 1 -40.14 11.57 20.23
N MET A 2 -38.93 11.59 20.80
CA MET A 2 -37.75 12.15 20.11
C MET A 2 -36.50 11.31 20.36
N ALA A 3 -35.93 10.90 19.22
CA ALA A 3 -34.53 10.61 18.87
C ALA A 3 -33.68 9.69 19.75
N SER A 4 -33.28 8.55 19.17
CA SER A 4 -32.02 7.86 19.47
C SER A 4 -31.64 6.93 18.33
N THR A 5 -31.08 7.48 17.24
CA THR A 5 -30.42 6.70 16.19
C THR A 5 -29.17 7.45 15.72
N SER A 6 -28.06 7.32 16.44
CA SER A 6 -26.76 7.78 15.94
C SER A 6 -25.56 6.95 16.44
N ARG A 7 -25.79 6.00 17.36
CA ARG A 7 -24.69 5.26 18.01
C ARG A 7 -24.17 4.05 17.21
N TRP A 8 -24.95 3.53 16.24
CA TRP A 8 -24.59 2.33 15.46
C TRP A 8 -23.78 2.64 14.18
N SER A 9 -23.97 3.82 13.57
CA SER A 9 -23.23 4.19 12.35
C SER A 9 -21.76 4.54 12.63
N SER A 10 -21.44 4.93 13.86
CA SER A 10 -20.08 5.36 14.24
C SER A 10 -19.13 4.17 14.44
N SER A 11 -19.62 3.02 14.92
CA SER A 11 -18.80 1.82 15.11
C SER A 11 -18.37 1.17 13.80
N SER A 12 -19.25 1.08 12.80
CA SER A 12 -18.90 0.51 11.50
C SER A 12 -17.93 1.40 10.70
N ALA A 13 -17.98 2.72 10.87
CA ALA A 13 -17.02 3.64 10.25
C ALA A 13 -15.60 3.46 10.83
N MET A 14 -15.50 3.35 12.16
CA MET A 14 -14.23 3.10 12.87
C MET A 14 -13.61 1.74 12.48
N GLU A 15 -14.44 0.70 12.31
CA GLU A 15 -14.00 -0.63 11.86
C GLU A 15 -13.51 -0.63 10.40
N ALA A 16 -14.18 0.13 9.53
CA ALA A 16 -13.72 0.31 8.15
C ALA A 16 -12.38 1.04 8.07
N GLU A 17 -12.18 2.10 8.85
CA GLU A 17 -10.92 2.85 8.89
C GLU A 17 -9.75 2.02 9.42
N THR A 18 -9.96 1.26 10.48
CA THR A 18 -8.93 0.35 11.03
C THR A 18 -8.56 -0.74 10.02
N THR A 19 -9.54 -1.33 9.33
CA THR A 19 -9.31 -2.31 8.26
C THR A 19 -8.52 -1.71 7.11
N GLN A 20 -8.85 -0.49 6.69
CA GLN A 20 -8.10 0.25 5.66
C GLN A 20 -6.66 0.53 6.08
N LYS A 21 -6.43 0.97 7.32
CA LYS A 21 -5.08 1.18 7.88
C LYS A 21 -4.26 -0.11 7.90
N VAL A 22 -4.85 -1.23 8.34
CA VAL A 22 -4.19 -2.54 8.33
C VAL A 22 -3.85 -2.98 6.90
N GLY A 23 -4.75 -2.76 5.94
CA GLY A 23 -4.49 -3.02 4.53
C GLY A 23 -3.30 -2.23 3.99
N LEU A 24 -3.25 -0.93 4.26
CA LEU A 24 -2.14 -0.06 3.86
C LEU A 24 -0.81 -0.45 4.51
N ILE A 25 -0.80 -0.83 5.78
CA ILE A 25 0.42 -1.31 6.45
C ILE A 25 0.94 -2.59 5.79
N LYS A 26 0.04 -3.50 5.40
CA LYS A 26 0.42 -4.71 4.64
C LYS A 26 0.99 -4.34 3.27
N GLU A 27 0.39 -3.40 2.56
CA GLU A 27 0.86 -2.90 1.26
C GLU A 27 2.27 -2.29 1.38
N ILE A 28 2.51 -1.44 2.38
CA ILE A 28 3.83 -0.85 2.68
C ILE A 28 4.88 -1.94 2.89
N ARG A 29 4.61 -2.93 3.73
CA ARG A 29 5.55 -4.02 3.99
C ARG A 29 5.85 -4.84 2.73
N SER A 30 4.83 -5.10 1.90
CA SER A 30 5.01 -5.80 0.63
C SER A 30 5.97 -5.05 -0.29
N HIS A 31 5.84 -3.72 -0.40
CA HIS A 31 6.75 -2.89 -1.19
C HIS A 31 8.17 -2.87 -0.64
N GLU A 32 8.33 -2.83 0.69
CA GLU A 32 9.65 -2.91 1.34
C GLU A 32 10.35 -4.24 1.07
N ILE A 33 9.60 -5.34 1.11
CA ILE A 33 10.11 -6.68 0.74
C ILE A 33 10.51 -6.71 -0.72
N ALA A 34 9.66 -6.23 -1.63
CA ALA A 34 9.95 -6.21 -3.06
C ALA A 34 11.22 -5.40 -3.39
N LEU A 35 11.44 -4.26 -2.72
CA LEU A 35 12.68 -3.49 -2.84
C LEU A 35 13.90 -4.27 -2.36
N ALA A 36 13.81 -4.95 -1.21
CA ALA A 36 14.89 -5.77 -0.68
C ALA A 36 15.24 -6.93 -1.63
N GLU A 37 14.22 -7.61 -2.16
CA GLU A 37 14.39 -8.69 -3.13
C GLU A 37 15.02 -8.19 -4.44
N LEU A 38 14.55 -7.06 -4.99
CA LEU A 38 15.11 -6.45 -6.19
C LEU A 38 16.58 -6.07 -6.01
N ASN A 39 16.94 -5.54 -4.84
CA ASN A 39 18.32 -5.15 -4.53
C ASN A 39 19.25 -6.35 -4.30
N ALA A 40 18.70 -7.51 -3.93
CA ALA A 40 19.46 -8.76 -3.79
C ALA A 40 19.74 -9.44 -5.15
N LEU A 41 19.06 -9.06 -6.22
CA LEU A 41 19.29 -9.60 -7.56
C LEU A 41 20.54 -8.99 -8.21
N SER A 42 21.24 -9.79 -9.01
CA SER A 42 22.31 -9.29 -9.89
C SER A 42 21.75 -8.30 -10.92
N SER A 43 22.41 -7.17 -11.12
CA SER A 43 21.97 -6.06 -11.98
C SER A 43 21.72 -6.45 -13.44
N SER A 44 22.32 -7.54 -13.93
CA SER A 44 22.13 -8.04 -15.30
C SER A 44 20.90 -8.94 -15.46
N ARG A 45 20.26 -9.38 -14.36
CA ARG A 45 19.07 -10.24 -14.43
C ARG A 45 17.86 -9.46 -14.96
N PRO A 46 17.14 -9.99 -15.96
CA PRO A 46 15.87 -9.40 -16.37
C PRO A 46 14.82 -9.66 -15.30
N VAL A 47 13.97 -8.65 -15.07
CA VAL A 47 12.79 -8.76 -14.20
C VAL A 47 11.54 -8.42 -15.00
N TYR A 48 10.37 -8.81 -14.49
CA TYR A 48 9.10 -8.65 -15.19
C TYR A 48 8.10 -7.95 -14.30
N HIS A 49 7.41 -6.96 -14.86
CA HIS A 49 6.26 -6.33 -14.21
C HIS A 49 4.97 -6.96 -14.75
N LYS A 50 4.10 -7.41 -13.85
CA LYS A 50 2.81 -8.01 -14.20
C LYS A 50 1.72 -6.94 -14.22
N ASN A 51 0.98 -6.84 -15.33
CA ASN A 51 -0.22 -6.03 -15.43
C ASN A 51 -1.36 -6.89 -15.99
N GLY A 52 -2.35 -7.19 -15.14
CA GLY A 52 -3.38 -8.19 -15.43
C GLY A 52 -2.76 -9.56 -15.70
N ASN A 53 -3.00 -10.11 -16.89
CA ASN A 53 -2.47 -11.41 -17.32
C ASN A 53 -1.19 -11.31 -18.16
N ILE A 54 -0.61 -10.11 -18.31
CA ILE A 54 0.55 -9.86 -19.17
C ILE A 54 1.77 -9.49 -18.33
N TYR A 55 2.94 -10.00 -18.74
CA TYR A 55 4.23 -9.68 -18.13
C TYR A 55 5.07 -8.83 -19.09
N PHE A 56 5.50 -7.65 -18.63
CA PHE A 56 6.37 -6.75 -19.37
C PHE A 56 7.79 -6.86 -18.83
N ARG A 57 8.75 -7.20 -19.70
CA ARG A 57 10.17 -7.22 -19.34
C ARG A 57 10.64 -5.80 -18.99
N THR A 58 11.34 -5.67 -17.88
CA THR A 58 11.93 -4.40 -17.42
C THR A 58 13.32 -4.63 -16.81
N THR A 59 13.97 -3.55 -16.39
CA THR A 59 15.26 -3.60 -15.70
C THR A 59 15.07 -3.47 -14.20
N ILE A 60 16.02 -3.99 -13.41
CA ILE A 60 16.02 -3.84 -11.95
C ILE A 60 15.92 -2.36 -11.56
N GLN A 61 16.72 -1.48 -12.18
CA GLN A 61 16.68 -0.04 -11.88
C GLN A 61 15.28 0.57 -12.06
N LYS A 62 14.58 0.23 -13.16
CA LYS A 62 13.22 0.72 -13.41
C LYS A 62 12.21 0.12 -12.42
N ALA A 63 12.35 -1.17 -12.11
CA ALA A 63 11.51 -1.84 -11.12
C ALA A 63 11.69 -1.21 -9.73
N THR A 64 12.93 -1.02 -9.27
CA THR A 64 13.25 -0.38 -7.98
C THR A 64 12.71 1.04 -7.90
N SER A 65 12.87 1.85 -8.95
CA SER A 65 12.35 3.23 -8.99
C SER A 65 10.82 3.27 -8.93
N SER A 66 10.15 2.33 -9.61
CA SER A 66 8.69 2.19 -9.57
C SER A 66 8.22 1.77 -8.18
N GLU A 67 8.88 0.77 -7.58
CA GLU A 67 8.53 0.24 -6.27
C GLU A 67 8.72 1.28 -5.16
N GLN A 68 9.81 2.07 -5.23
CA GLN A 68 10.04 3.18 -4.31
C GLN A 68 8.93 4.23 -4.40
N LYS A 69 8.51 4.58 -5.62
CA LYS A 69 7.40 5.53 -5.82
C LYS A 69 6.09 5.02 -5.22
N LEU A 70 5.80 3.72 -5.32
CA LEU A 70 4.61 3.12 -4.72
C LEU A 70 4.70 3.10 -3.19
N LEU A 71 5.86 2.75 -2.65
CA LEU A 71 6.11 2.81 -1.21
C LEU A 71 5.89 4.21 -0.64
N ASP A 72 6.44 5.24 -1.28
CA ASP A 72 6.28 6.63 -0.84
C ASP A 72 4.81 7.09 -0.90
N GLN A 73 4.07 6.68 -1.93
CA GLN A 73 2.64 6.94 -2.04
C GLN A 73 1.84 6.25 -0.93
N ALA A 74 2.14 4.99 -0.63
CA ALA A 74 1.47 4.22 0.41
C ALA A 74 1.74 4.82 1.81
N LYS A 75 2.99 5.21 2.10
CA LYS A 75 3.36 5.92 3.33
C LYS A 75 2.61 7.26 3.45
N SER A 76 2.59 8.06 2.40
CA SER A 76 1.84 9.32 2.38
C SER A 76 0.33 9.13 2.61
N ARG A 77 -0.28 8.06 2.08
CA ARG A 77 -1.69 7.73 2.35
C ARG A 77 -1.91 7.34 3.81
N LEU A 78 -1.00 6.56 4.39
CA LEU A 78 -1.06 6.17 5.80
C LEU A 78 -0.94 7.40 6.72
N ASP A 79 -0.03 8.33 6.42
CA ASP A 79 0.14 9.57 7.18
C ASP A 79 -1.15 10.40 7.17
N LYS A 80 -1.79 10.55 6.01
CA LYS A 80 -3.09 11.25 5.88
C LYS A 80 -4.18 10.60 6.73
N LEU A 81 -4.27 9.27 6.75
CA LEU A 81 -5.25 8.57 7.59
C LEU A 81 -4.97 8.70 9.08
N ASN A 82 -3.71 8.89 9.47
CA ASN A 82 -3.35 9.15 10.86
C ASN A 82 -3.66 10.59 11.25
N SER A 83 -3.45 11.55 10.35
CA SER A 83 -3.81 12.97 10.55
C SER A 83 -5.32 13.21 10.61
N ASN A 84 -6.13 12.44 9.87
CA ASN A 84 -7.59 12.56 9.87
C ASN A 84 -8.27 11.89 11.07
N SER A 85 -7.52 11.11 11.86
CA SER A 85 -8.01 10.42 13.06
C SER A 85 -7.56 11.08 14.37
N ALA A 86 -6.93 12.25 14.30
CA ALA A 86 -6.53 13.10 15.42
C ALA A 86 -7.53 14.26 15.59
#